data_AF-A0A2D2BVT5-F1
#
_entry.id   AF-A0A2D2BVT5-F1
#
_cell.length_a   1.000
_cell.length_b   1.000
_cell.length_c   1.000
_cell.angle_alpha   90.00
_cell.angle_beta   90.00
_cell.angle_gamma   90.00
#
_symmetry.space_group_name_H-M   'P 1'
#
loop_
_entity.id
_entity.type
_entity.pdbx_description
1 polymer ?
#
loop_
_entity_poly.entity_id
_entity_poly.type
_entity_poly.pdbx_seq_one_letter_code
_entity_poly.pdbx_strand_id
1 'polypeptide(L)'
;MSACGDFLLPGSMRRHARLWSEREYVSSVMRGLPGLFTPEDQAAGGMFKLPGKGSRVRGDVFTYAHVMLVRRMIGREMRSATFCVDMDSGLSAAFCATGVEAVKAGKAHVVEVSFAKGLTNDERSGLAKLGTDAFHAQYRANRAEVERVQEEFPGLTRRQALVLHQLRERFGDDCAGYRGRMLATDGVVWPFHTKAEPRKTIRLKTDLGHLGWDGLSKLVCAASIHPVDAWFNLARRRVAGFERGLPTSSNRQRIWHAYGFYDPEMVPKVVAILRFYHNWMLRGRDGKTPAMRIGLARGLIYPRDLFAF
;
A
#
# COMPACT_ATOMS: atom_id res chain seq x y z
N MET A 1 32.81 2.03 -16.10
CA MET A 1 32.50 1.63 -14.71
C MET A 1 33.71 0.98 -14.03
N SER A 2 34.30 -0.08 -14.57
CA SER A 2 35.56 -0.64 -14.04
C SER A 2 36.74 0.32 -14.16
N ALA A 3 36.89 0.98 -15.33
CA ALA A 3 37.97 1.93 -15.59
C ALA A 3 37.92 3.20 -14.72
N CYS A 4 36.76 3.57 -14.18
CA CYS A 4 36.62 4.73 -13.29
C CYS A 4 36.53 4.37 -11.80
N GLY A 5 36.80 3.10 -11.44
CA GLY A 5 36.80 2.65 -10.04
C GLY A 5 35.43 2.61 -9.36
N ASP A 6 34.34 2.88 -10.07
CA ASP A 6 33.00 2.99 -9.48
C ASP A 6 32.54 1.68 -8.81
N PHE A 7 33.03 0.52 -9.28
CA PHE A 7 32.76 -0.78 -8.65
C PHE A 7 33.46 -0.99 -7.30
N LEU A 8 34.48 -0.20 -6.97
CA LEU A 8 35.19 -0.24 -5.69
C LEU A 8 34.40 0.47 -4.57
N LEU A 9 33.40 1.28 -4.93
CA LEU A 9 32.53 1.95 -3.96
C LEU A 9 31.37 1.02 -3.54
N PRO A 10 30.89 1.15 -2.28
CA PRO A 10 29.63 0.53 -1.85
C PRO A 10 28.52 0.85 -2.83
N GLY A 11 27.63 -0.11 -3.12
CA GLY A 11 26.64 0.03 -4.20
C GLY A 11 25.76 1.29 -4.12
N SER A 12 25.47 1.81 -2.93
CA SER A 12 24.74 3.06 -2.69
C SER A 12 25.54 4.34 -2.95
N MET A 13 26.87 4.25 -3.03
CA MET A 13 27.80 5.37 -3.19
C MET A 13 28.35 5.48 -4.62
N ARG A 14 27.94 4.56 -5.50
CA ARG A 14 28.33 4.55 -6.91
C ARG A 14 27.69 5.71 -7.66
N ARG A 15 28.49 6.39 -8.47
CA ARG A 15 28.06 7.58 -9.22
C ARG A 15 27.55 7.24 -10.61
N HIS A 16 28.00 6.11 -11.19
CA HIS A 16 27.71 5.74 -12.57
C HIS A 16 26.89 4.43 -12.69
N ALA A 17 26.97 3.54 -11.70
CA ALA A 17 26.16 2.32 -11.64
C ALA A 17 24.79 2.57 -10.98
N ARG A 18 23.88 3.28 -11.69
CA ARG A 18 22.45 3.39 -11.29
C ARG A 18 21.59 2.25 -11.82
N LEU A 19 22.15 1.42 -12.70
CA LEU A 19 21.58 0.22 -13.27
C LEU A 19 22.41 -0.99 -12.83
N TRP A 20 21.78 -2.15 -12.74
CA TRP A 20 22.50 -3.38 -12.42
C TRP A 20 23.44 -3.71 -13.59
N SER A 21 24.74 -3.87 -13.31
CA SER A 21 25.63 -4.46 -14.30
C SER A 21 25.24 -5.91 -14.57
N GLU A 22 25.55 -6.44 -15.76
CA GLU A 22 25.30 -7.85 -16.09
C GLU A 22 25.83 -8.79 -15.00
N ARG A 23 27.05 -8.55 -14.50
CA ARG A 23 27.66 -9.33 -13.42
C ARG A 23 26.85 -9.28 -12.12
N GLU A 24 26.28 -8.14 -11.76
CA GLU A 24 25.45 -7.98 -10.57
C GLU A 24 24.07 -8.59 -10.75
N TYR A 25 23.51 -8.48 -11.95
CA TYR A 25 22.29 -9.16 -12.33
C TYR A 25 22.46 -10.66 -12.24
N VAL A 26 23.47 -11.22 -12.88
CA VAL A 26 23.82 -12.63 -12.76
C VAL A 26 24.08 -12.99 -11.30
N SER A 27 24.91 -12.24 -10.57
CA SER A 27 25.20 -12.53 -9.16
C SER A 27 23.96 -12.50 -8.26
N SER A 28 23.03 -11.57 -8.46
CA SER A 28 21.81 -11.47 -7.66
C SER A 28 20.73 -12.46 -8.10
N VAL A 29 20.65 -12.77 -9.40
CA VAL A 29 19.85 -13.90 -9.88
C VAL A 29 20.39 -15.14 -9.18
N MET A 30 21.69 -15.44 -9.29
CA MET A 30 22.32 -16.62 -8.70
C MET A 30 22.31 -16.67 -7.17
N ARG A 31 22.35 -15.52 -6.46
CA ARG A 31 22.31 -15.47 -4.98
C ARG A 31 21.01 -15.99 -4.37
N GLY A 32 19.90 -16.01 -5.12
CA GLY A 32 18.62 -16.55 -4.67
C GLY A 32 18.34 -17.99 -5.11
N LEU A 33 19.29 -18.65 -5.79
CA LEU A 33 19.08 -19.91 -6.50
C LEU A 33 19.82 -21.16 -5.99
N PRO A 34 20.71 -21.15 -4.96
CA PRO A 34 21.31 -22.41 -4.53
C PRO A 34 20.20 -23.38 -4.06
N GLY A 35 20.01 -24.48 -4.79
CA GLY A 35 18.98 -25.49 -4.53
C GLY A 35 17.71 -25.42 -5.39
N LEU A 36 17.48 -24.34 -6.15
CA LEU A 36 16.24 -24.19 -6.97
C LEU A 36 16.42 -24.54 -8.46
N PHE A 37 17.63 -24.42 -9.01
CA PHE A 37 17.95 -24.63 -10.43
C PHE A 37 19.02 -25.71 -10.58
N THR A 38 18.80 -26.71 -11.44
CA THR A 38 19.81 -27.72 -11.78
C THR A 38 20.88 -27.08 -12.68
N PRO A 39 22.07 -27.70 -12.82
CA PRO A 39 23.07 -27.26 -13.79
C PRO A 39 22.52 -27.16 -15.23
N GLU A 40 21.56 -28.02 -15.60
CA GLU A 40 20.89 -27.99 -16.91
C GLU A 40 19.95 -26.78 -17.04
N ASP A 41 19.21 -26.41 -15.99
CA ASP A 41 18.40 -25.19 -16.00
C ASP A 41 19.27 -23.92 -16.12
N GLN A 42 20.47 -23.94 -15.53
CA GLN A 42 21.45 -22.85 -15.64
C GLN A 42 22.06 -22.78 -17.05
N ALA A 43 22.30 -23.93 -17.69
CA ALA A 43 22.75 -24.03 -19.07
C ALA A 43 21.68 -23.58 -20.07
N ALA A 44 20.41 -23.95 -19.85
CA ALA A 44 19.26 -23.42 -20.59
C ALA A 44 19.05 -21.92 -20.32
N GLY A 45 19.40 -21.46 -19.11
CA GLY A 45 19.58 -20.05 -18.74
C GLY A 45 20.40 -19.24 -19.75
N GLY A 46 21.41 -19.88 -20.36
CA GLY A 46 22.25 -19.32 -21.41
C GLY A 46 21.55 -19.04 -22.74
N MET A 47 20.34 -19.59 -22.97
CA MET A 47 19.49 -19.23 -24.11
C MET A 47 18.66 -17.97 -23.88
N PHE A 48 18.50 -17.53 -22.62
CA PHE A 48 17.79 -16.29 -22.31
C PHE A 48 18.76 -15.11 -22.39
N LYS A 49 18.83 -14.50 -23.58
CA LYS A 49 19.46 -13.18 -23.73
C LYS A 49 18.84 -12.22 -22.72
N LEU A 50 19.67 -11.34 -22.13
CA LEU A 50 19.16 -10.15 -21.46
C LEU A 50 18.14 -9.47 -22.40
N PRO A 51 17.01 -8.97 -21.88
CA PRO A 51 16.03 -8.33 -22.74
C PRO A 51 16.73 -7.24 -23.54
N GLY A 52 16.54 -7.24 -24.87
CA GLY A 52 17.21 -6.30 -25.77
C GLY A 52 16.87 -4.83 -25.51
N LYS A 53 15.89 -4.57 -24.63
CA LYS A 53 15.48 -3.27 -24.12
C LYS A 53 15.09 -3.39 -22.64
N GLY A 54 15.36 -2.34 -21.87
CA GLY A 54 15.05 -2.27 -20.44
C GLY A 54 16.15 -2.87 -19.56
N SER A 55 16.23 -2.40 -18.30
CA SER A 55 17.17 -2.89 -17.31
C SER A 55 16.49 -2.98 -15.95
N ARG A 56 16.91 -3.94 -15.11
CA ARG A 56 16.44 -4.05 -13.74
C ARG A 56 17.03 -2.90 -12.93
N VAL A 57 16.15 -2.02 -12.45
CA VAL A 57 16.53 -0.96 -11.50
C VAL A 57 16.59 -1.56 -10.10
N ARG A 58 17.49 -1.05 -9.26
CA ARG A 58 17.51 -1.43 -7.84
C ARG A 58 16.16 -1.13 -7.18
N GLY A 59 15.69 -2.05 -6.34
CA GLY A 59 14.38 -1.96 -5.71
C GLY A 59 14.19 -0.71 -4.85
N ASP A 60 15.21 -0.29 -4.12
CA ASP A 60 15.16 0.93 -3.31
C ASP A 60 14.99 2.19 -4.17
N VAL A 61 15.79 2.33 -5.24
CA VAL A 61 15.65 3.45 -6.20
C VAL A 61 14.26 3.44 -6.84
N PHE A 62 13.76 2.26 -7.21
CA PHE A 62 12.43 2.11 -7.77
C PHE A 62 11.34 2.55 -6.79
N THR A 63 11.42 2.15 -5.51
CA THR A 63 10.46 2.55 -4.48
C THR A 63 10.42 4.07 -4.30
N TYR A 64 11.58 4.73 -4.21
CA TYR A 64 11.63 6.19 -4.10
C TYR A 64 11.10 6.88 -5.34
N ALA A 65 11.49 6.43 -6.54
CA ALA A 65 10.98 6.97 -7.80
C ALA A 65 9.46 6.80 -7.93
N HIS A 66 8.93 5.65 -7.51
CA HIS A 66 7.50 5.37 -7.46
C HIS A 66 6.76 6.36 -6.54
N VAL A 67 7.25 6.53 -5.32
CA VAL A 67 6.65 7.48 -4.36
C VAL A 67 6.71 8.91 -4.88
N MET A 68 7.82 9.33 -5.49
CA MET A 68 7.95 10.65 -6.12
C MET A 68 6.91 10.84 -7.24
N LEU A 69 6.68 9.82 -8.07
CA LEU A 69 5.67 9.85 -9.12
C LEU A 69 4.25 9.93 -8.54
N VAL A 70 3.93 9.11 -7.53
CA VAL A 70 2.63 9.14 -6.85
C VAL A 70 2.34 10.53 -6.27
N ARG A 71 3.32 11.12 -5.57
CA ARG A 71 3.19 12.48 -5.02
C ARG A 71 3.00 13.53 -6.12
N ARG A 72 3.74 13.41 -7.23
CA ARG A 72 3.56 14.29 -8.39
C ARG A 72 2.14 14.18 -8.97
N MET A 73 1.58 12.98 -9.04
CA MET A 73 0.23 12.75 -9.57
C MET A 73 -0.87 13.26 -8.64
N ILE A 74 -0.68 13.18 -7.31
CA ILE A 74 -1.61 13.75 -6.32
C ILE A 74 -1.58 15.28 -6.36
N GLY A 75 -0.42 15.87 -6.67
CA GLY A 75 -0.24 17.32 -6.72
C GLY A 75 0.05 17.93 -5.35
N ARG A 76 0.00 19.26 -5.28
CA ARG A 76 0.30 20.05 -4.07
C ARG A 76 -0.94 20.66 -3.41
N GLU A 77 -2.07 20.66 -4.11
CA GLU A 77 -3.34 21.26 -3.69
C GLU A 77 -4.13 20.28 -2.81
N MET A 78 -3.63 20.04 -1.61
CA MET A 78 -4.30 19.20 -0.62
C MET A 78 -4.22 19.84 0.75
N ARG A 79 -5.31 19.78 1.52
CA ARG A 79 -5.33 20.19 2.93
C ARG A 79 -4.41 19.28 3.74
N SER A 80 -4.58 17.97 3.59
CA SER A 80 -3.71 16.94 4.13
C SER A 80 -3.84 15.65 3.32
N ALA A 81 -2.84 14.77 3.39
CA ALA A 81 -2.87 13.44 2.80
C ALA A 81 -2.42 12.38 3.81
N THR A 82 -3.16 11.28 3.86
CA THR A 82 -2.81 10.11 4.67
C THR A 82 -2.43 8.96 3.74
N PHE A 83 -1.16 8.57 3.79
CA PHE A 83 -0.61 7.46 3.02
C PHE A 83 -0.63 6.19 3.88
N CYS A 84 -1.57 5.30 3.60
CA CYS A 84 -1.60 3.97 4.22
C CYS A 84 -0.79 3.01 3.34
N VAL A 85 0.22 2.38 3.92
CA VAL A 85 1.12 1.43 3.25
C VAL A 85 1.13 0.10 4.02
N ASP A 86 1.39 -1.01 3.33
CA ASP A 86 1.70 -2.28 4.04
C ASP A 86 2.96 -2.04 4.90
N MET A 87 3.22 -2.91 5.88
CA MET A 87 4.40 -2.85 6.74
C MET A 87 5.67 -3.29 5.97
N ASP A 88 5.96 -2.59 4.88
CA ASP A 88 7.20 -2.63 4.11
C ASP A 88 8.01 -1.38 4.48
N SER A 89 9.11 -1.59 5.18
CA SER A 89 9.97 -0.52 5.70
C SER A 89 10.54 0.37 4.60
N GLY A 90 10.62 -0.11 3.35
CA GLY A 90 11.08 0.69 2.22
C GLY A 90 10.07 1.75 1.78
N LEU A 91 8.77 1.42 1.77
CA LEU A 91 7.71 2.32 1.32
C LEU A 91 7.47 3.46 2.31
N SER A 92 7.35 3.14 3.60
CA SER A 92 7.13 4.16 4.64
C SER A 92 8.30 5.14 4.73
N ALA A 93 9.54 4.64 4.67
CA ALA A 93 10.74 5.47 4.62
C ALA A 93 10.75 6.37 3.39
N ALA A 94 10.40 5.86 2.21
CA ALA A 94 10.33 6.65 0.98
C ALA A 94 9.27 7.77 1.06
N PHE A 95 8.07 7.50 1.59
CA PHE A 95 7.05 8.54 1.81
C PHE A 95 7.50 9.62 2.80
N CYS A 96 8.17 9.22 3.89
CA CYS A 96 8.73 10.17 4.86
C CYS A 96 9.84 11.03 4.23
N ALA A 97 10.81 10.40 3.57
CA ALA A 97 11.97 11.07 3.00
C ALA A 97 11.62 12.01 1.83
N THR A 98 10.68 11.62 0.96
CA THR A 98 10.21 12.48 -0.14
C THR A 98 9.20 13.55 0.32
N GLY A 99 8.77 13.47 1.58
CA GLY A 99 7.66 14.24 2.13
C GLY A 99 7.97 15.10 3.34
N VAL A 100 9.24 15.25 3.72
CA VAL A 100 9.68 15.87 4.98
C VAL A 100 8.96 17.19 5.26
N GLU A 101 8.94 18.11 4.30
CA GLU A 101 8.31 19.44 4.52
C GLU A 101 6.80 19.36 4.72
N ALA A 102 6.12 18.47 3.99
CA ALA A 102 4.69 18.26 4.17
C ALA A 102 4.37 17.57 5.50
N VAL A 103 5.25 16.66 5.96
CA VAL A 103 5.12 16.00 7.27
C VAL A 103 5.31 17.01 8.40
N LYS A 104 6.38 17.81 8.36
CA LYS A 104 6.64 18.88 9.34
C LYS A 104 5.51 19.90 9.40
N ALA A 105 4.93 20.24 8.25
CA ALA A 105 3.78 21.15 8.16
C ALA A 105 2.44 20.49 8.53
N GLY A 106 2.42 19.21 8.92
CA GLY A 106 1.22 18.47 9.27
C GLY A 106 0.25 18.19 8.10
N LYS A 107 0.73 18.31 6.85
CA LYS A 107 -0.04 18.09 5.62
C LYS A 107 0.13 16.68 5.03
N ALA A 108 1.06 15.89 5.56
CA ALA A 108 1.24 14.50 5.15
C ALA A 108 1.40 13.58 6.36
N HIS A 109 0.69 12.46 6.35
CA HIS A 109 0.74 11.45 7.39
C HIS A 109 1.04 10.09 6.77
N VAL A 110 1.99 9.34 7.34
CA VAL A 110 2.37 8.00 6.84
C VAL A 110 1.98 6.97 7.86
N VAL A 111 1.16 6.01 7.44
CA VAL A 111 0.59 4.97 8.27
C VAL A 111 0.98 3.61 7.72
N GLU A 112 1.69 2.82 8.50
CA GLU A 112 1.90 1.41 8.21
C GLU A 112 0.73 0.59 8.75
N VAL A 113 0.17 -0.27 7.91
CA VAL A 113 -0.93 -1.15 8.24
C VAL A 113 -0.46 -2.58 8.01
N SER A 114 -0.59 -3.43 9.02
CA SER A 114 -0.44 -4.89 8.88
C SER A 114 -1.70 -5.59 9.33
N PHE A 115 -1.90 -6.82 8.88
CA PHE A 115 -3.03 -7.66 9.24
C PHE A 115 -2.68 -9.14 9.05
N ALA A 116 -3.46 -10.05 9.65
CA ALA A 116 -3.23 -11.49 9.54
C ALA A 116 -3.51 -12.01 8.13
N LYS A 117 -2.51 -12.66 7.53
CA LYS A 117 -2.60 -13.32 6.21
C LYS A 117 -2.86 -14.82 6.41
N GLY A 118 -3.28 -15.52 5.35
CA GLY A 118 -3.46 -16.99 5.38
C GLY A 118 -4.73 -17.53 6.04
N LEU A 119 -5.64 -16.66 6.50
CA LEU A 119 -6.90 -17.09 7.12
C LEU A 119 -7.95 -17.50 6.07
N THR A 120 -8.69 -18.56 6.39
CA THR A 120 -9.86 -19.05 5.65
C THR A 120 -11.01 -18.02 5.67
N ASN A 121 -11.99 -18.23 4.80
CA ASN A 121 -13.15 -17.35 4.69
C ASN A 121 -14.00 -17.33 5.98
N ASP A 122 -14.09 -18.48 6.66
CA ASP A 122 -14.90 -18.64 7.87
C ASP A 122 -14.22 -18.01 9.08
N GLU A 123 -12.91 -18.22 9.24
CA GLU A 123 -12.11 -17.53 10.26
C GLU A 123 -12.19 -16.01 10.12
N ARG A 124 -12.08 -15.48 8.89
CA ARG A 124 -12.24 -14.05 8.64
C ARG A 124 -13.63 -13.53 8.97
N SER A 125 -14.67 -14.34 8.70
CA SER A 125 -16.05 -13.98 9.00
C SER A 125 -16.30 -13.99 10.52
N GLY A 126 -15.73 -14.97 11.24
CA GLY A 126 -15.72 -15.00 12.70
C GLY A 126 -15.02 -13.79 13.32
N LEU A 127 -13.85 -13.40 12.80
CA LEU A 127 -13.14 -12.20 13.27
C LEU A 127 -13.91 -10.92 12.97
N ALA A 128 -14.59 -10.81 11.82
CA ALA A 128 -15.43 -9.65 11.52
C ALA A 128 -16.61 -9.53 12.50
N LYS A 129 -17.21 -10.65 12.89
CA LYS A 129 -18.24 -10.69 13.95
C LYS A 129 -17.65 -10.26 15.29
N LEU A 130 -16.52 -10.83 15.70
CA LEU A 130 -15.81 -10.44 16.92
C LEU A 130 -15.51 -8.93 16.95
N GLY A 131 -15.06 -8.35 15.84
CA GLY A 131 -14.80 -6.92 15.74
C GLY A 131 -16.04 -6.05 15.89
N THR A 132 -17.20 -6.52 15.41
CA THR A 132 -18.50 -5.86 15.56
C THR A 132 -18.95 -5.92 17.02
N ASP A 133 -18.88 -7.10 17.63
CA ASP A 133 -19.27 -7.32 19.02
C ASP A 133 -18.37 -6.51 19.98
N ALA A 134 -17.07 -6.48 19.73
CA ALA A 134 -16.10 -5.68 20.49
C ALA A 134 -16.41 -4.19 20.43
N PHE A 135 -16.77 -3.66 19.24
CA PHE A 135 -17.18 -2.27 19.11
C PHE A 135 -18.40 -1.95 19.95
N HIS A 136 -19.45 -2.78 19.88
CA HIS A 136 -20.67 -2.56 20.66
C HIS A 136 -20.45 -2.69 22.16
N ALA A 137 -19.65 -3.67 22.60
CA ALA A 137 -19.32 -3.85 24.01
C ALA A 137 -18.55 -2.65 24.56
N GLN A 138 -17.49 -2.20 23.87
CA GLN A 138 -16.68 -1.06 24.30
C GLN A 138 -17.46 0.26 24.25
N TYR A 139 -18.31 0.46 23.23
CA TYR A 139 -19.19 1.63 23.18
C TYR A 139 -20.18 1.67 24.35
N ARG A 140 -20.78 0.52 24.71
CA ARG A 140 -21.70 0.46 25.87
C ARG A 140 -20.98 0.76 27.18
N ALA A 141 -19.78 0.22 27.37
CA ALA A 141 -19.00 0.44 28.59
C ALA A 141 -18.58 1.91 28.75
N ASN A 142 -18.24 2.59 27.66
CA ASN A 142 -17.70 3.96 27.67
C ASN A 142 -18.71 4.99 27.15
N ARG A 143 -20.01 4.73 27.27
CA ARG A 143 -21.04 5.53 26.62
C ARG A 143 -21.01 7.01 27.04
N ALA A 144 -20.95 7.27 28.34
CA ALA A 144 -20.91 8.64 28.86
C ALA A 144 -19.68 9.40 28.35
N GLU A 145 -18.52 8.74 28.33
CA GLU A 145 -17.28 9.33 27.80
C GLU A 145 -17.36 9.64 26.32
N VAL A 146 -17.94 8.72 25.54
CA VAL A 146 -18.16 8.93 24.12
C VAL A 146 -19.09 10.11 23.87
N GLU A 147 -20.17 10.25 24.65
CA GLU A 147 -21.09 11.38 24.57
C GLU A 147 -20.37 12.70 24.88
N ARG A 148 -19.56 12.76 25.95
CA ARG A 148 -18.72 13.94 26.28
C ARG A 148 -17.75 14.30 25.15
N VAL A 149 -17.08 13.32 24.56
CA VAL A 149 -16.17 13.54 23.41
C VAL A 149 -16.94 14.05 22.19
N GLN A 150 -18.18 13.60 21.97
CA GLN A 150 -19.00 14.11 20.88
C GLN A 150 -19.54 15.52 21.15
N GLU A 151 -19.73 15.92 22.40
CA GLU A 151 -20.01 17.32 22.77
C GLU A 151 -18.80 18.23 22.49
N GLU A 152 -17.60 17.79 22.87
CA GLU A 152 -16.34 18.50 22.59
C GLU A 152 -16.03 18.56 21.08
N PHE A 153 -16.31 17.46 20.35
CA PHE A 153 -16.06 17.32 18.92
C PHE A 153 -17.30 16.81 18.15
N PRO A 154 -18.29 17.68 17.86
CA PRO A 154 -19.56 17.30 17.23
C PRO A 154 -19.43 16.62 15.86
N GLY A 155 -18.30 16.84 15.17
CA GLY A 155 -18.01 16.22 13.87
C GLY A 155 -17.53 14.76 13.93
N LEU A 156 -17.35 14.18 15.13
CA LEU A 156 -16.90 12.80 15.27
C LEU A 156 -18.06 11.81 15.25
N THR A 157 -17.87 10.74 14.47
CA THR A 157 -18.71 9.55 14.58
C THR A 157 -18.51 8.87 15.94
N ARG A 158 -19.49 8.10 16.40
CA ARG A 158 -19.40 7.31 17.65
C ARG A 158 -18.13 6.46 17.74
N ARG A 159 -17.69 5.88 16.62
CA ARG A 159 -16.46 5.09 16.56
C ARG A 159 -15.21 5.95 16.74
N GLN A 160 -15.15 7.10 16.08
CA GLN A 160 -14.02 8.01 16.23
C GLN A 160 -13.95 8.60 17.63
N ALA A 161 -15.10 8.93 18.23
CA ALA A 161 -15.17 9.41 19.61
C ALA A 161 -14.72 8.35 20.62
N LEU A 162 -15.14 7.08 20.46
CA LEU A 162 -14.64 5.96 21.27
C LEU A 162 -13.13 5.78 21.13
N VAL A 163 -12.61 5.81 19.89
CA VAL A 163 -11.17 5.69 19.64
C VAL A 163 -10.40 6.88 20.24
N LEU A 164 -10.95 8.09 20.17
CA LEU A 164 -10.36 9.28 20.79
C LEU A 164 -10.23 9.08 22.30
N HIS A 165 -11.31 8.68 22.97
CA HIS A 165 -11.31 8.40 24.39
C HIS A 165 -10.24 7.36 24.76
N GLN A 166 -10.19 6.23 24.05
CA GLN A 166 -9.19 5.18 24.27
C GLN A 166 -7.74 5.67 24.07
N LEU A 167 -7.51 6.55 23.09
CA LEU A 167 -6.21 7.14 22.84
C LEU A 167 -5.81 8.09 23.97
N ARG A 168 -6.74 8.91 24.47
CA ARG A 168 -6.50 9.78 25.64
C ARG A 168 -6.19 8.96 26.89
N GLU A 169 -6.96 7.91 27.18
CA GLU A 169 -6.68 7.02 28.32
C GLU A 169 -5.30 6.37 28.23
N ARG A 170 -4.89 5.94 27.03
CA ARG A 170 -3.60 5.26 26.83
C ARG A 170 -2.40 6.19 27.00
N PHE A 171 -2.51 7.45 26.58
CA PHE A 171 -1.36 8.34 26.41
C PHE A 171 -1.36 9.55 27.35
N GLY A 172 -2.49 9.91 27.96
CA GLY A 172 -2.65 11.14 28.74
C GLY A 172 -2.58 12.41 27.89
N ASP A 173 -2.73 13.58 28.52
CA ASP A 173 -2.87 14.86 27.81
C ASP A 173 -1.55 15.48 27.33
N ASP A 174 -0.41 15.18 27.97
CA ASP A 174 0.84 15.94 27.78
C ASP A 174 2.01 15.06 27.30
N CYS A 175 1.87 14.53 26.08
CA CYS A 175 2.71 13.41 25.63
C CYS A 175 3.08 13.40 24.15
N ALA A 176 2.91 14.48 23.38
CA ALA A 176 2.99 14.44 21.91
C ALA A 176 4.26 13.73 21.36
N GLY A 177 5.44 14.00 21.93
CA GLY A 177 6.69 13.32 21.54
C GLY A 177 6.74 11.83 21.94
N TYR A 178 6.27 11.50 23.16
CA TYR A 178 6.17 10.13 23.63
C TYR A 178 5.14 9.33 22.83
N ARG A 179 3.93 9.87 22.67
CA ARG A 179 2.84 9.34 21.83
C ARG A 179 3.32 9.09 20.41
N GLY A 180 3.97 10.06 19.78
CA GLY A 180 4.47 9.91 18.41
C GLY A 180 5.47 8.77 18.29
N ARG A 181 6.40 8.65 19.23
CA ARG A 181 7.35 7.52 19.31
C ARG A 181 6.62 6.18 19.45
N MET A 182 5.71 6.08 20.42
CA MET A 182 4.96 4.85 20.71
C MET A 182 4.06 4.42 19.55
N LEU A 183 3.40 5.36 18.89
CA LEU A 183 2.58 5.08 17.71
C LEU A 183 3.44 4.65 16.51
N ALA A 184 4.68 5.14 16.39
CA ALA A 184 5.59 4.79 15.31
C ALA A 184 6.30 3.43 15.51
N THR A 185 6.50 2.99 16.76
CA THR A 185 7.16 1.72 17.10
C THR A 185 6.16 0.61 17.37
N ASP A 186 5.27 0.81 18.35
CA ASP A 186 4.39 -0.23 18.87
C ASP A 186 3.08 -0.24 18.09
N GLY A 187 2.58 0.97 17.80
CA GLY A 187 1.33 1.18 17.09
C GLY A 187 0.09 0.91 17.93
N VAL A 188 -1.03 0.78 17.23
CA VAL A 188 -2.36 0.50 17.75
C VAL A 188 -2.82 -0.83 17.19
N VAL A 189 -3.09 -1.79 18.08
CA VAL A 189 -3.81 -3.01 17.72
C VAL A 189 -5.26 -2.64 17.53
N TRP A 190 -5.79 -2.84 16.32
CA TRP A 190 -7.14 -2.42 15.95
C TRP A 190 -8.17 -3.50 16.36
N PRO A 191 -9.02 -3.23 17.38
CA PRO A 191 -9.93 -4.24 17.93
C PRO A 191 -11.14 -4.50 17.01
N PHE A 192 -11.52 -3.53 16.18
CA PHE A 192 -12.71 -3.60 15.34
C PHE A 192 -12.38 -4.26 13.99
N HIS A 193 -12.04 -5.55 14.05
CA HIS A 193 -11.64 -6.36 12.91
C HIS A 193 -12.67 -6.34 11.77
N THR A 194 -12.16 -6.46 10.55
CA THR A 194 -12.98 -6.66 9.35
C THR A 194 -12.53 -7.92 8.63
N LYS A 195 -13.37 -8.43 7.72
CA LYS A 195 -13.03 -9.58 6.88
C LYS A 195 -11.81 -9.32 5.99
N ALA A 196 -11.64 -8.06 5.58
CA ALA A 196 -10.56 -7.61 4.73
C ALA A 196 -9.23 -7.52 5.49
N GLU A 197 -9.26 -6.94 6.69
CA GLU A 197 -8.07 -6.64 7.51
C GLU A 197 -8.24 -7.21 8.93
N PRO A 198 -8.15 -8.55 9.09
CA PRO A 198 -8.26 -9.22 10.39
C PRO A 198 -7.00 -8.99 11.24
N ARG A 199 -7.16 -8.85 12.57
CA ARG A 199 -6.02 -8.60 13.50
C ARG A 199 -5.13 -7.44 13.04
N LYS A 200 -5.76 -6.37 12.55
CA LYS A 200 -5.06 -5.21 12.00
C LYS A 200 -4.21 -4.52 13.08
N THR A 201 -3.00 -4.11 12.72
CA THR A 201 -2.14 -3.21 13.50
C THR A 201 -1.84 -1.96 12.68
N ILE A 202 -1.84 -0.81 13.34
CA ILE A 202 -1.68 0.50 12.72
C ILE A 202 -0.49 1.21 13.38
N ARG A 203 0.56 1.53 12.63
CA ARG A 203 1.68 2.35 13.12
C ARG A 203 1.70 3.68 12.39
N LEU A 204 1.70 4.78 13.14
CA LEU A 204 1.74 6.12 12.58
C LEU A 204 3.19 6.63 12.65
N LYS A 205 3.85 6.73 11.49
CA LYS A 205 5.29 7.06 11.40
C LYS A 205 5.60 8.54 11.55
N THR A 206 4.58 9.38 11.49
CA THR A 206 4.70 10.83 11.32
C THR A 206 3.78 11.60 12.26
N ASP A 207 3.48 11.09 13.44
CA ASP A 207 2.78 11.89 14.45
C ASP A 207 3.76 12.83 15.14
N LEU A 208 3.61 14.13 14.88
CA LEU A 208 4.42 15.19 15.49
C LEU A 208 3.58 16.09 16.41
N GLY A 209 2.35 15.66 16.77
CA GLY A 209 1.44 16.46 17.60
C GLY A 209 0.37 17.23 16.82
N HIS A 210 0.61 17.53 15.55
CA HIS A 210 -0.20 18.45 14.73
C HIS A 210 -1.66 18.01 14.47
N LEU A 211 -1.97 16.72 14.59
CA LEU A 211 -3.33 16.22 14.34
C LEU A 211 -4.32 16.52 15.45
N GLY A 212 -3.85 16.85 16.66
CA GLY A 212 -4.70 16.81 17.85
C GLY A 212 -5.30 15.42 18.08
N TRP A 213 -6.22 15.33 19.04
CA TRP A 213 -6.89 14.07 19.37
C TRP A 213 -7.99 13.69 18.36
N ASP A 214 -8.72 14.67 17.83
CA ASP A 214 -9.79 14.45 16.85
C ASP A 214 -9.24 14.04 15.48
N GLY A 215 -8.15 14.67 15.01
CA GLY A 215 -7.48 14.30 13.77
C GLY A 215 -6.84 12.92 13.87
N LEU A 216 -6.24 12.60 15.02
CA LEU A 216 -5.63 11.29 15.26
C LEU A 216 -6.70 10.18 15.26
N SER A 217 -7.83 10.37 15.93
CA SER A 217 -8.90 9.37 15.98
C SER A 217 -9.52 9.13 14.59
N LYS A 218 -9.76 10.21 13.82
CA LYS A 218 -10.18 10.13 12.40
C LYS A 218 -9.19 9.33 11.57
N LEU A 219 -7.89 9.62 11.70
CA LEU A 219 -6.82 8.96 10.95
C LEU A 219 -6.76 7.47 11.28
N VAL A 220 -6.72 7.10 12.57
CA VAL A 220 -6.63 5.69 12.99
C VAL A 220 -7.86 4.92 12.52
N CYS A 221 -9.06 5.51 12.58
CA CYS A 221 -10.27 4.87 12.05
C CYS A 221 -10.25 4.69 10.52
N ALA A 222 -9.65 5.63 9.79
CA ALA A 222 -9.56 5.60 8.33
C ALA A 222 -8.37 4.76 7.82
N ALA A 223 -7.42 4.41 8.67
CA ALA A 223 -6.21 3.70 8.29
C ALA A 223 -6.52 2.30 7.72
N SER A 224 -6.30 2.13 6.42
CA SER A 224 -6.61 0.90 5.69
C SER A 224 -5.82 0.84 4.39
N ILE A 225 -5.35 -0.37 4.06
CA ILE A 225 -4.77 -0.69 2.74
C ILE A 225 -5.73 -1.49 1.87
N HIS A 226 -6.87 -1.90 2.42
CA HIS A 226 -7.92 -2.63 1.71
C HIS A 226 -8.34 -2.01 0.37
N PRO A 227 -8.52 -0.67 0.21
CA PRO A 227 -8.90 -0.09 -1.08
C PRO A 227 -7.86 -0.37 -2.18
N VAL A 228 -6.56 -0.29 -1.83
CA VAL A 228 -5.46 -0.56 -2.77
C VAL A 228 -5.41 -2.06 -3.11
N ASP A 229 -5.59 -2.93 -2.12
CA ASP A 229 -5.66 -4.38 -2.35
C ASP A 229 -6.87 -4.78 -3.21
N ALA A 230 -8.02 -4.14 -3.00
CA ALA A 230 -9.22 -4.35 -3.81
C ALA A 230 -8.97 -3.96 -5.27
N TRP A 231 -8.30 -2.82 -5.50
CA TRP A 231 -7.88 -2.39 -6.84
C TRP A 231 -6.94 -3.40 -7.50
N PHE A 232 -5.89 -3.85 -6.80
CA PHE A 232 -4.98 -4.85 -7.35
C PHE A 232 -5.64 -6.21 -7.60
N ASN A 233 -6.58 -6.62 -6.75
CA ASN A 233 -7.34 -7.84 -6.97
C ASN A 233 -8.28 -7.71 -8.19
N LEU A 234 -8.89 -6.55 -8.40
CA LEU A 234 -9.65 -6.27 -9.61
C LEU A 234 -8.75 -6.35 -10.85
N ALA A 235 -7.58 -5.72 -10.81
CA ALA A 235 -6.64 -5.74 -11.92
C ALA A 235 -6.21 -7.16 -12.29
N ARG A 236 -5.84 -7.98 -11.29
CA ARG A 236 -5.49 -9.40 -11.48
C ARG A 236 -6.60 -10.22 -12.10
N ARG A 237 -7.85 -10.04 -11.65
CA ARG A 237 -9.00 -10.80 -12.16
C ARG A 237 -9.46 -10.38 -13.56
N ARG A 238 -9.08 -9.20 -14.02
CA ARG A 238 -9.54 -8.61 -15.30
C ARG A 238 -8.49 -8.68 -16.39
N VAL A 239 -7.21 -8.74 -16.03
CA VAL A 239 -6.09 -8.73 -16.97
C VAL A 239 -5.19 -9.91 -16.62
N ALA A 240 -5.21 -10.95 -17.47
CA ALA A 240 -4.44 -12.17 -17.26
C ALA A 240 -2.95 -11.89 -17.05
N GLY A 241 -2.38 -10.92 -17.78
CA GLY A 241 -0.98 -10.52 -17.63
C GLY A 241 -0.61 -9.83 -16.31
N PHE A 242 -1.59 -9.48 -15.47
CA PHE A 242 -1.34 -8.99 -14.11
C PHE A 242 -1.52 -10.06 -13.04
N GLU A 243 -1.94 -11.27 -13.40
CA GLU A 243 -2.07 -12.38 -12.45
C GLU A 243 -0.72 -12.70 -11.77
N ARG A 244 -0.82 -13.16 -10.52
CA ARG A 244 0.36 -13.68 -9.83
C ARG A 244 0.72 -15.00 -10.50
N GLY A 245 2.02 -15.22 -10.74
CA GLY A 245 2.48 -16.48 -11.27
C GLY A 245 2.07 -17.63 -10.35
N LEU A 246 1.67 -18.74 -10.94
CA LEU A 246 1.24 -19.91 -10.20
C LEU A 246 2.46 -20.75 -9.83
N PRO A 247 2.64 -21.13 -8.56
CA PRO A 247 3.63 -22.13 -8.21
C PRO A 247 3.13 -23.48 -8.73
N THR A 248 3.83 -24.09 -9.68
CA THR A 248 3.47 -25.42 -10.19
C THR A 248 4.27 -26.50 -9.45
N SER A 249 3.57 -27.52 -8.96
CA SER A 249 4.17 -28.67 -8.26
C SER A 249 5.15 -29.41 -9.17
N SER A 250 4.81 -29.54 -10.45
CA SER A 250 5.65 -30.14 -11.49
C SER A 250 6.93 -29.36 -11.81
N ASN A 251 7.03 -28.09 -11.42
CA ASN A 251 8.22 -27.26 -11.64
C ASN A 251 8.90 -26.86 -10.32
N ARG A 252 8.88 -27.74 -9.31
CA ARG A 252 9.52 -27.50 -7.98
C ARG A 252 9.09 -26.17 -7.34
N GLN A 253 7.81 -25.80 -7.43
CA GLN A 253 7.26 -24.53 -6.95
C GLN A 253 7.82 -23.26 -7.63
N ARG A 254 8.51 -23.39 -8.78
CA ARG A 254 8.91 -22.22 -9.57
C ARG A 254 7.66 -21.46 -10.02
N ILE A 255 7.73 -20.14 -9.90
CA ILE A 255 6.65 -19.23 -10.26
C ILE A 255 6.68 -19.04 -11.78
N TRP A 256 5.69 -19.59 -12.50
CA TRP A 256 5.53 -19.35 -13.93
C TRP A 256 4.47 -18.28 -14.18
N HIS A 257 4.84 -17.22 -14.89
CA HIS A 257 3.94 -16.16 -15.35
C HIS A 257 3.44 -16.47 -16.76
N ALA A 258 2.55 -17.47 -16.89
CA ALA A 258 2.07 -17.97 -18.19
C ALA A 258 1.52 -16.88 -19.12
N TYR A 259 0.90 -15.84 -18.54
CA TYR A 259 0.26 -14.75 -19.28
C TYR A 259 1.03 -13.42 -19.22
N GLY A 260 2.29 -13.44 -18.77
CA GLY A 260 3.11 -12.24 -18.69
C GLY A 260 3.27 -11.57 -20.06
N PHE A 261 3.25 -10.23 -20.09
CA PHE A 261 3.49 -9.49 -21.33
C PHE A 261 4.94 -9.66 -21.79
N TYR A 262 5.13 -10.09 -23.04
CA TYR A 262 6.46 -10.18 -23.67
C TYR A 262 7.11 -8.80 -23.82
N ASP A 263 6.31 -7.79 -24.22
CA ASP A 263 6.75 -6.39 -24.29
C ASP A 263 6.30 -5.64 -23.01
N PRO A 264 7.24 -5.17 -22.17
CA PRO A 264 6.90 -4.43 -20.96
C PRO A 264 6.15 -3.11 -21.24
N GLU A 265 6.22 -2.54 -22.45
CA GLU A 265 5.44 -1.35 -22.82
C GLU A 265 3.92 -1.60 -22.84
N MET A 266 3.50 -2.87 -22.91
CA MET A 266 2.08 -3.22 -22.85
C MET A 266 1.49 -2.99 -21.45
N VAL A 267 2.30 -3.09 -20.40
CA VAL A 267 1.85 -2.88 -19.01
C VAL A 267 1.21 -1.50 -18.83
N PRO A 268 1.90 -0.37 -19.09
CA PRO A 268 1.29 0.95 -18.91
C PRO A 268 0.08 1.19 -19.83
N LYS A 269 0.08 0.65 -21.06
CA LYS A 269 -1.05 0.76 -22.01
C LYS A 269 -2.30 0.08 -21.45
N VAL A 270 -2.16 -1.17 -21.01
CA VAL A 270 -3.29 -1.94 -20.46
C VAL A 270 -3.74 -1.39 -19.11
N VAL A 271 -2.82 -0.93 -18.25
CA VAL A 271 -3.17 -0.24 -17.00
C VAL A 271 -3.97 1.03 -17.28
N ALA A 272 -3.62 1.82 -18.30
CA ALA A 272 -4.36 3.03 -18.66
C ALA A 272 -5.81 2.71 -19.06
N ILE A 273 -6.01 1.68 -19.89
CA ILE A 273 -7.35 1.20 -20.27
C ILE A 273 -8.13 0.72 -19.04
N LEU A 274 -7.51 -0.11 -18.20
CA LEU A 274 -8.16 -0.63 -17.00
C LEU A 274 -8.55 0.49 -16.01
N ARG A 275 -7.70 1.51 -15.84
CA ARG A 275 -8.00 2.70 -15.03
C ARG A 275 -9.20 3.45 -15.58
N PHE A 276 -9.26 3.66 -16.89
CA PHE A 276 -10.41 4.31 -17.52
C PHE A 276 -11.69 3.50 -17.29
N TYR A 277 -11.66 2.21 -17.62
CA TYR A 277 -12.78 1.30 -17.42
C TYR A 277 -13.30 1.31 -15.98
N HIS A 278 -12.40 1.18 -15.00
CA HIS A 278 -12.79 1.19 -13.58
C HIS A 278 -13.40 2.51 -13.15
N ASN A 279 -12.80 3.63 -13.53
CA ASN A 279 -13.21 4.93 -13.03
C ASN A 279 -14.49 5.45 -13.70
N TRP A 280 -14.75 5.08 -14.95
CA TRP A 280 -15.79 5.69 -15.77
C TRP A 280 -16.89 4.73 -16.24
N MET A 281 -16.63 3.41 -16.26
CA MET A 281 -17.55 2.41 -16.84
C MET A 281 -18.00 1.33 -15.83
N LEU A 282 -17.26 1.09 -14.76
CA LEU A 282 -17.60 0.07 -13.77
C LEU A 282 -18.39 0.66 -12.59
N ARG A 283 -19.65 0.24 -12.45
CA ARG A 283 -20.49 0.62 -11.30
C ARG A 283 -20.14 -0.20 -10.06
N GLY A 284 -20.14 0.47 -8.90
CA GLY A 284 -20.13 -0.20 -7.60
C GLY A 284 -21.52 -0.66 -7.18
N ARG A 285 -21.63 -1.18 -5.95
CA ARG A 285 -22.90 -1.63 -5.36
C ARG A 285 -23.93 -0.50 -5.18
N ASP A 286 -23.45 0.73 -5.03
CA ASP A 286 -24.22 1.97 -4.94
C ASP A 286 -24.69 2.49 -6.31
N GLY A 287 -24.44 1.74 -7.39
CA GLY A 287 -24.80 2.13 -8.76
C GLY A 287 -23.95 3.25 -9.36
N LYS A 288 -22.93 3.75 -8.64
CA LYS A 288 -22.05 4.86 -9.07
C LYS A 288 -20.66 4.36 -9.45
N THR A 289 -20.01 5.05 -10.38
CA THR A 289 -18.58 4.84 -10.70
C THR A 289 -17.69 5.67 -9.76
N PRO A 290 -16.39 5.35 -9.63
CA PRO A 290 -15.45 6.20 -8.90
C PRO A 290 -15.46 7.66 -9.37
N ALA A 291 -15.48 7.94 -10.67
CA ALA A 291 -15.54 9.29 -11.20
C ALA A 291 -16.83 10.02 -10.80
N MET A 292 -17.96 9.33 -10.74
CA MET A 292 -19.22 9.90 -10.24
C MET A 292 -19.14 10.23 -8.74
N ARG A 293 -18.49 9.40 -7.92
CA ARG A 293 -18.38 9.63 -6.46
C ARG A 293 -17.60 10.90 -6.12
N ILE A 294 -16.60 11.24 -6.94
CA ILE A 294 -15.78 12.45 -6.75
C ILE A 294 -16.25 13.64 -7.60
N GLY A 295 -17.40 13.52 -8.27
CA GLY A 295 -18.00 14.62 -9.04
C GLY A 295 -17.34 14.90 -10.40
N LEU A 296 -16.43 14.05 -10.88
CA LEU A 296 -15.82 14.21 -12.21
C LEU A 296 -16.75 13.75 -13.35
N ALA A 297 -17.76 12.95 -13.06
CA ALA A 297 -18.70 12.42 -14.04
C ALA A 297 -20.16 12.60 -13.59
N ARG A 298 -21.04 13.04 -14.49
CA ARG A 298 -22.49 13.10 -14.24
C ARG A 298 -23.19 11.76 -14.50
N GLY A 299 -22.57 10.87 -15.28
CA GLY A 299 -23.15 9.60 -15.70
C GLY A 299 -22.11 8.56 -16.07
N LEU A 300 -22.60 7.39 -16.49
CA LEU A 300 -21.78 6.27 -16.93
C LEU A 300 -21.27 6.51 -18.35
N ILE A 301 -20.02 6.17 -18.64
CA ILE A 301 -19.51 6.05 -20.00
C ILE A 301 -19.74 4.61 -20.49
N TYR A 302 -20.30 4.46 -21.68
CA TYR A 302 -20.60 3.19 -22.32
C TYR A 302 -19.62 2.90 -23.46
N PRO A 303 -19.45 1.62 -23.87
CA PRO A 303 -18.60 1.29 -25.02
C PRO A 303 -18.97 2.04 -26.31
N ARG A 304 -20.27 2.26 -26.56
CA ARG A 304 -20.78 3.05 -27.70
C ARG A 304 -20.33 4.51 -27.72
N ASP A 305 -19.92 5.05 -26.55
CA ASP A 305 -19.44 6.43 -26.46
C ASP A 305 -17.95 6.54 -26.84
N LEU A 306 -17.26 5.41 -26.97
CA LEU A 306 -15.81 5.31 -27.24
C LEU A 306 -15.51 4.75 -28.61
N PHE A 307 -16.33 3.80 -29.06
CA PHE A 307 -16.18 3.12 -30.32
C PHE A 307 -17.38 3.51 -31.19
N ALA A 308 -17.10 4.13 -32.34
CA ALA A 308 -18.11 4.30 -33.37
C ALA A 308 -18.46 2.90 -33.90
N PHE A 309 -19.68 2.45 -33.62
CA PHE A 309 -20.31 1.33 -34.31
C PHE A 309 -21.42 1.88 -35.19
#